data_AF-A0A2N7Z541-F1
#
_entry.id   AF-A0A2N7Z541-F1
#
_cell.length_a   1.000
_cell.length_b   1.000
_cell.length_c   1.000
_cell.angle_alpha   90.00
_cell.angle_beta   90.00
_cell.angle_gamma   90.00
#
_symmetry.space_group_name_H-M   'P 1'
#
loop_
_entity.id
_entity.type
_entity.pdbx_description
1 polymer ?
#
loop_
_entity_poly.entity_id
_entity_poly.type
_entity_poly.pdbx_seq_one_letter_code
_entity_poly.pdbx_strand_id
1 'polypeptide(L)'
;MRTRTGLGFGIGLLQPFPVWAKLPTMEDPSRGQGSGIIETLQNYAFDIVVLVALLVVSSMFIGVCYHAYTRYSEIHSGRSTWGQFGLSVAVGAILLVVGIWLLTTATGIL
;
A
#
# COMPACT_ATOMS: atom_id res chain seq x y z
N MET A 1 5.23 50.77 63.49
CA MET A 1 4.03 50.89 62.64
C MET A 1 4.38 50.31 61.28
N ARG A 2 3.65 49.27 60.86
CA ARG A 2 3.95 48.36 59.74
C ARG A 2 3.23 48.86 58.50
N THR A 3 3.92 49.18 57.41
CA THR A 3 3.29 49.32 56.08
C THR A 3 4.23 48.82 54.98
N ARG A 4 3.64 47.99 54.12
CA ARG A 4 4.21 47.12 53.08
C ARG A 4 4.28 47.85 51.73
N THR A 5 5.33 47.64 50.94
CA THR A 5 5.36 47.81 49.46
C THR A 5 6.75 47.38 48.98
N GLY A 6 7.00 46.50 48.01
CA GLY A 6 6.25 45.60 47.16
C GLY A 6 7.32 44.96 46.24
N LEU A 7 7.56 43.65 46.34
CA LEU A 7 8.54 42.92 45.53
C LEU A 7 8.03 42.87 44.07
N GLY A 8 8.57 43.74 43.22
CA GLY A 8 8.37 43.68 41.78
C GLY A 8 9.10 42.48 41.18
N PHE A 9 8.36 41.41 40.90
CA PHE A 9 8.82 40.27 40.12
C PHE A 9 9.23 40.74 38.72
N GLY A 10 10.53 40.76 38.44
CA GLY A 10 11.07 40.86 37.08
C GLY A 10 10.76 39.57 36.32
N ILE A 11 9.64 39.54 35.60
CA ILE A 11 9.35 38.52 34.58
C ILE A 11 10.28 38.80 33.40
N GLY A 12 11.48 38.24 33.46
CA GLY A 12 12.41 38.20 32.35
C GLY A 12 11.81 37.35 31.22
N LEU A 13 11.40 38.04 30.16
CA LEU A 13 11.20 37.60 28.77
C LEU A 13 11.46 36.11 28.49
N LEU A 14 10.51 35.24 28.81
CA LEU A 14 10.30 34.01 28.05
C LEU A 14 9.49 34.40 26.82
N GLN A 15 10.17 34.75 25.73
CA GLN A 15 9.53 34.85 24.42
C GLN A 15 9.01 33.44 24.08
N PRO A 16 7.70 33.23 23.87
CA PRO A 16 7.23 31.98 23.31
C PRO A 16 7.81 31.88 21.91
N PHE A 17 8.86 31.07 21.74
CA PHE A 17 9.27 30.64 20.42
C PHE A 17 8.05 30.00 19.76
N PRO A 18 7.62 30.44 18.58
CA PRO A 18 6.57 29.73 17.86
C PRO A 18 7.12 28.33 17.58
N VAL A 19 6.63 27.34 18.33
CA VAL A 19 6.76 25.95 17.93
C VAL A 19 5.84 25.83 16.72
N TRP A 20 6.41 25.94 15.53
CA TRP A 20 5.76 25.44 14.34
C TRP A 20 5.58 23.96 14.62
N ALA A 21 4.36 23.54 14.95
CA ALA A 21 3.98 22.15 14.80
C ALA A 21 4.27 21.86 13.32
N LYS A 22 5.42 21.24 13.05
CA LYS A 22 5.77 20.77 11.71
C LYS A 22 4.79 19.64 11.45
N LEU A 23 3.58 20.02 11.05
CA LEU A 23 2.52 19.11 10.70
C LEU A 23 3.13 18.19 9.63
N PRO A 24 2.96 16.86 9.74
CA PRO A 24 3.34 15.96 8.67
C PRO A 24 2.82 16.52 7.35
N THR A 25 3.72 16.81 6.42
CA THR A 25 3.33 17.21 5.07
C THR A 25 2.75 15.97 4.41
N MET A 26 1.55 16.07 3.83
CA MET A 26 1.03 14.96 3.03
C MET A 26 1.94 14.75 1.83
N GLU A 27 2.31 13.50 1.60
CA GLU A 27 3.05 13.10 0.39
C GLU A 27 2.14 13.33 -0.82
N ASP A 28 2.65 13.97 -1.86
CA ASP A 28 1.88 14.19 -3.06
C ASP A 28 1.48 12.86 -3.72
N PRO A 29 0.26 12.77 -4.29
CA PRO A 29 -0.15 11.55 -4.98
C PRO A 29 0.76 11.31 -6.19
N SER A 30 0.94 10.06 -6.60
CA SER A 30 1.94 9.70 -7.61
C SER A 30 1.67 10.30 -9.00
N ARG A 31 0.42 10.72 -9.26
CA ARG A 31 -0.03 11.45 -10.46
C ARG A 31 -0.09 12.99 -10.28
N GLY A 32 0.30 13.51 -9.11
CA GLY A 32 0.28 14.94 -8.77
C GLY A 32 -1.07 15.45 -8.27
N GLN A 33 -1.09 16.63 -7.63
CA GLN A 33 -2.29 17.16 -6.96
C GLN A 33 -3.43 17.56 -7.92
N GLY A 34 -3.20 17.64 -9.24
CA GLY A 34 -4.23 18.06 -10.21
C GLY A 34 -4.60 19.56 -10.08
N SER A 35 -5.61 20.00 -10.83
CA SER A 35 -6.07 21.41 -10.84
C SER A 35 -7.11 21.73 -9.76
N GLY A 36 -7.64 20.74 -9.05
CA GLY A 36 -8.63 20.93 -7.98
C GLY A 36 -8.76 19.74 -7.03
N ILE A 37 -9.44 19.96 -5.90
CA ILE A 37 -9.51 19.00 -4.77
C ILE A 37 -10.07 17.63 -5.17
N ILE A 38 -11.05 17.61 -6.09
CA ILE A 38 -11.66 16.34 -6.54
C ILE A 38 -10.68 15.49 -7.35
N GLU A 39 -9.83 16.14 -8.16
CA GLU A 39 -8.80 15.49 -8.96
C GLU A 39 -7.66 14.98 -8.06
N THR A 40 -7.27 15.80 -7.07
CA THR A 40 -6.32 15.37 -6.03
C THR A 40 -6.80 14.09 -5.34
N LEU A 41 -8.08 14.05 -4.93
CA LEU A 41 -8.66 12.90 -4.24
C LEU A 41 -8.73 11.67 -5.15
N GLN A 42 -9.07 11.83 -6.43
CA GLN A 42 -9.04 10.75 -7.42
C GLN A 42 -7.63 10.18 -7.60
N ASN A 43 -6.60 11.02 -7.62
CA ASN A 43 -5.21 10.58 -7.75
C ASN A 43 -4.73 9.80 -6.51
N TYR A 44 -5.13 10.18 -5.29
CA TYR A 44 -4.91 9.35 -4.11
C TYR A 44 -5.70 8.03 -4.15
N ALA A 45 -6.93 8.06 -4.65
CA ALA A 45 -7.74 6.85 -4.79
C ALA A 45 -7.09 5.86 -5.79
N PHE A 46 -6.52 6.37 -6.88
CA PHE A 46 -5.74 5.57 -7.83
C PHE A 46 -4.56 4.87 -7.14
N ASP A 47 -3.77 5.61 -6.34
CA ASP A 47 -2.62 5.05 -5.62
C ASP A 47 -3.04 3.92 -4.68
N ILE A 48 -4.14 4.09 -3.94
CA ILE A 48 -4.67 3.05 -3.06
C ILE A 48 -5.11 1.82 -3.86
N VAL A 49 -5.83 2.02 -4.98
CA VAL A 49 -6.27 0.92 -5.84
C VAL A 49 -5.08 0.14 -6.39
N VAL A 50 -4.01 0.83 -6.81
CA VAL A 50 -2.77 0.18 -7.29
C VAL A 50 -2.11 -0.65 -6.20
N LEU A 51 -2.05 -0.15 -4.96
CA LEU A 51 -1.52 -0.92 -3.83
C LEU A 51 -2.35 -2.17 -3.54
N VAL A 52 -3.68 -2.06 -3.55
CA VAL A 52 -4.59 -3.21 -3.40
C VAL A 52 -4.42 -4.19 -4.56
N ALA A 53 -4.30 -3.68 -5.79
CA ALA A 53 -4.08 -4.50 -6.97
C ALA A 53 -2.79 -5.33 -6.84
N LEU A 54 -1.71 -4.73 -6.36
CA LEU A 54 -0.45 -5.42 -6.10
C LEU A 54 -0.63 -6.55 -5.06
N LEU A 55 -1.36 -6.29 -3.97
CA LEU A 55 -1.68 -7.31 -2.97
C LEU A 55 -2.46 -8.48 -3.58
N VAL A 56 -3.47 -8.18 -4.41
CA VAL A 56 -4.27 -9.21 -5.10
C VAL A 56 -3.38 -10.06 -6.01
N VAL A 57 -2.55 -9.45 -6.87
CA VAL A 57 -1.62 -10.19 -7.74
C VAL A 57 -0.68 -11.08 -6.92
N SER A 58 -0.14 -10.55 -5.83
CA SER A 58 0.71 -11.32 -4.91
C SER A 58 -0.01 -12.55 -4.35
N SER A 59 -1.25 -12.38 -3.88
CA SER A 59 -2.06 -13.50 -3.37
C SER A 59 -2.40 -14.54 -4.44
N MET A 60 -2.70 -14.11 -5.67
CA MET A 60 -2.92 -15.02 -6.80
C MET A 60 -1.68 -15.86 -7.09
N PHE A 61 -0.50 -15.24 -7.04
CA PHE A 61 0.76 -15.94 -7.22
C PHE A 61 1.01 -17.00 -6.14
N ILE A 62 0.77 -16.63 -4.87
CA ILE A 62 0.86 -17.57 -3.75
C ILE A 62 -0.09 -18.77 -3.96
N GLY A 63 -1.32 -18.53 -4.44
CA GLY A 63 -2.28 -19.59 -4.77
C GLY A 63 -1.77 -20.57 -5.83
N VAL A 64 -1.17 -20.07 -6.91
CA VAL A 64 -0.58 -20.91 -7.97
C VAL A 64 0.61 -21.72 -7.44
N CYS A 65 1.49 -21.11 -6.63
CA CYS A 65 2.60 -21.81 -5.99
C CYS A 65 2.12 -22.91 -5.04
N TYR A 66 1.09 -22.64 -4.24
CA TYR A 66 0.51 -23.62 -3.33
C TYR A 66 -0.09 -24.81 -4.07
N HIS A 67 -0.80 -24.55 -5.17
CA HIS A 67 -1.33 -25.59 -6.05
C HIS A 67 -0.21 -26.45 -6.65
N ALA A 68 0.84 -25.81 -7.18
CA ALA A 68 2.01 -26.51 -7.72
C ALA A 68 2.70 -27.37 -6.65
N TYR A 69 2.89 -26.83 -5.44
CA TYR A 69 3.51 -27.57 -4.34
C TYR A 69 2.74 -28.86 -3.99
N THR A 70 1.42 -28.77 -3.91
CA THR A 70 0.56 -29.94 -3.64
C THR A 70 0.73 -31.00 -4.73
N ARG A 71 0.68 -30.59 -6.01
CA ARG A 71 0.85 -31.51 -7.15
C ARG A 71 2.25 -32.11 -7.24
N TYR A 72 3.28 -31.36 -6.85
CA TYR A 72 4.63 -31.86 -6.74
C TYR A 72 4.75 -32.97 -5.68
N SER A 73 4.12 -32.80 -4.52
CA SER A 73 4.10 -33.83 -3.46
C SER A 73 3.48 -35.15 -3.94
N GLU A 74 2.47 -35.07 -4.81
CA GLU A 74 1.79 -36.24 -5.40
C GLU A 74 2.67 -36.98 -6.39
N ILE A 75 3.52 -36.28 -7.17
CA ILE A 75 4.52 -36.90 -8.04
C ILE A 75 5.54 -37.66 -7.20
N HIS A 76 6.02 -37.04 -6.12
CA HIS A 76 7.00 -37.66 -5.23
C HIS A 76 6.43 -38.90 -4.52
N SER A 77 5.12 -38.91 -4.27
CA SER A 77 4.37 -40.05 -3.72
C SER A 77 3.98 -41.10 -4.78
N GLY A 78 4.36 -40.91 -6.05
CA GLY A 78 4.02 -41.83 -7.16
C GLY A 78 2.55 -41.80 -7.62
N ARG A 79 1.73 -40.87 -7.10
CA ARG A 79 0.29 -40.74 -7.43
C ARG A 79 0.04 -39.89 -8.67
N SER A 80 1.07 -39.31 -9.28
CA SER A 80 0.97 -38.41 -10.43
C SER A 80 2.22 -38.46 -11.31
N THR A 81 2.06 -38.05 -12.57
CA THR A 81 3.16 -37.92 -13.52
C THR A 81 3.64 -36.47 -13.65
N TRP A 82 4.89 -36.31 -14.09
CA TRP A 82 5.50 -35.01 -14.42
C TRP A 82 4.75 -34.27 -15.55
N GLY A 83 4.20 -35.00 -16.53
CA GLY A 83 3.42 -34.42 -17.62
C GLY A 83 2.13 -33.76 -17.12
N GLN A 84 1.40 -34.42 -16.22
CA GLN A 84 0.18 -33.87 -15.63
C GLN A 84 0.45 -32.68 -14.71
N PHE A 85 1.58 -32.69 -14.01
CA PHE A 85 2.04 -31.52 -13.26
C PHE A 85 2.35 -30.34 -14.18
N GLY A 86 3.14 -30.55 -15.23
CA GLY A 86 3.49 -29.50 -16.19
C GLY A 86 2.26 -28.86 -16.83
N LEU A 87 1.26 -29.66 -17.23
CA LEU A 87 -0.02 -29.15 -17.73
C LEU A 87 -0.77 -28.32 -16.68
N SER A 88 -0.87 -28.79 -15.43
CA SER A 88 -1.55 -28.04 -14.36
C SER A 88 -0.87 -26.71 -14.04
N VAL A 89 0.47 -26.70 -14.03
CA VAL A 89 1.26 -25.49 -13.80
C VAL A 89 1.14 -24.52 -14.98
N ALA A 90 1.12 -25.02 -16.22
CA ALA A 90 0.90 -24.20 -17.40
C ALA A 90 -0.47 -23.51 -17.37
N VAL A 91 -1.53 -24.24 -17.00
CA VAL A 91 -2.88 -23.67 -16.82
C VAL A 91 -2.85 -22.61 -15.70
N GLY A 92 -2.21 -22.89 -14.57
CA GLY A 92 -2.05 -21.94 -13.48
C GLY A 92 -1.33 -20.66 -13.90
N ALA A 93 -0.27 -20.77 -14.70
CA ALA A 93 0.46 -19.63 -15.25
C ALA A 93 -0.40 -18.78 -16.19
N ILE A 94 -1.18 -19.42 -17.07
CA ILE A 94 -2.12 -18.72 -17.96
C ILE A 94 -3.17 -17.96 -17.14
N LEU A 95 -3.74 -18.59 -16.12
CA LEU A 95 -4.71 -17.93 -15.24
C LEU A 95 -4.10 -16.73 -14.51
N LEU A 96 -2.84 -16.82 -14.09
CA LEU A 96 -2.12 -15.70 -13.49
C LEU A 96 -1.94 -14.54 -14.47
N VAL A 97 -1.51 -14.83 -15.70
CA VAL A 97 -1.33 -13.83 -16.76
C VAL A 97 -2.66 -13.13 -17.06
N VAL A 98 -3.74 -13.89 -17.22
CA VAL A 98 -5.09 -13.33 -17.45
C VAL A 98 -5.54 -12.50 -16.26
N GLY A 99 -5.28 -12.96 -15.03
CA GLY A 99 -5.60 -12.21 -13.81
C GLY A 99 -4.90 -10.87 -13.74
N ILE A 100 -3.58 -10.85 -13.96
CA ILE A 100 -2.77 -9.63 -14.01
C ILE A 100 -3.28 -8.71 -15.13
N TRP A 101 -3.55 -9.25 -16.31
CA TRP A 101 -4.05 -8.48 -17.45
C TRP A 101 -5.40 -7.83 -17.19
N LEU A 102 -6.35 -8.55 -16.57
CA LEU A 102 -7.64 -7.97 -16.19
C LEU A 102 -7.48 -6.86 -15.15
N LEU A 103 -6.60 -7.05 -14.19
CA LEU A 103 -6.36 -6.09 -13.12
C LEU A 103 -5.69 -4.81 -13.64
N THR A 104 -4.69 -4.94 -14.52
CA THR A 104 -4.05 -3.78 -15.16
C THR A 104 -5.01 -3.07 -16.11
N THR A 105 -5.83 -3.82 -16.85
CA THR A 105 -6.88 -3.24 -17.70
C THR A 105 -7.91 -2.47 -16.87
N ALA A 106 -8.38 -3.04 -15.76
CA ALA A 106 -9.30 -2.37 -14.84
C ALA A 106 -8.71 -1.10 -14.23
N THR A 107 -7.44 -1.15 -13.82
CA THR A 107 -6.71 0.02 -13.30
C THR A 107 -6.52 1.09 -14.37
N GLY A 108 -6.37 0.71 -15.65
CA GLY A 108 -6.25 1.67 -16.76
C GLY A 108 -7.55 2.38 -17.14
N ILE A 109 -8.71 1.84 -16.75
CA ILE A 109 -10.02 2.48 -16.94
C ILE A 109 -10.27 3.55 -15.86
N LEU A 110 -9.59 3.45 -14.72
CA LEU A 110 -9.67 4.37 -13.59
C LEU A 110 -8.83 5.64 -13.80
#